data_AF-A0AAE3CIR0-F1
#
_entry.id   AF-A0AAE3CIR0-F1
#
_cell.length_a   1.000
_cell.length_b   1.000
_cell.length_c   1.000
_cell.angle_alpha   90.00
_cell.angle_beta   90.00
_cell.angle_gamma   90.00
#
_symmetry.space_group_name_H-M   'P 1'
#
loop_
_entity.id
_entity.type
_entity.pdbx_description
1 polymer ?
#
loop_
_entity_poly.entity_id
_entity_poly.type
_entity_poly.pdbx_seq_one_letter_code
_entity_poly.pdbx_strand_id
1 'polypeptide(L)'
;LLLDVVGGEGETYNVCSGRAYSLRNILQMVEEIREHLMEVRINPSFVRANEMPRLLGSNALLRKHTGLVPQIPLRDTLRWMLQINATSGVNN
;
A
#
# COMPACT_ATOMS: atom_id res chain seq x y z
N LEU A 1 11.70 12.85 -7.87
CA LEU A 1 10.48 13.66 -7.62
C LEU A 1 10.95 15.02 -7.12
N LEU A 2 11.04 16.02 -8.00
CA LEU A 2 11.23 17.39 -7.55
C LEU A 2 9.83 17.96 -7.30
N LEU A 3 9.59 18.49 -6.11
CA LEU A 3 8.33 19.15 -5.75
C LEU A 3 8.43 20.61 -6.16
N ASP A 4 8.07 20.92 -7.40
CA ASP A 4 8.05 22.29 -7.91
C ASP A 4 6.75 22.99 -7.51
N VAL A 5 6.60 23.25 -6.20
CA VAL A 5 5.45 23.95 -5.63
C VAL A 5 5.90 25.21 -4.93
N VAL A 6 5.31 26.34 -5.35
CA VAL A 6 5.54 27.65 -4.75
C VAL A 6 5.17 27.62 -3.26
N GLY A 7 6.11 28.03 -2.41
CA GLY A 7 5.91 28.11 -0.95
C GLY A 7 6.19 26.81 -0.17
N GLY A 8 6.88 25.84 -0.79
CA GLY A 8 7.22 24.56 -0.16
C GLY A 8 8.72 24.32 0.15
N GLU A 9 9.57 25.33 -0.04
CA GLU A 9 11.03 25.21 0.16
C GLU A 9 11.39 25.00 1.64
N GLY A 10 12.32 24.08 1.92
CA GLY A 10 12.78 23.77 3.28
C GLY A 10 11.82 22.92 4.12
N GLU A 11 10.64 22.60 3.62
CA GLU A 11 9.63 21.79 4.32
C GLU A 11 9.89 20.29 4.17
N THR A 12 9.52 19.52 5.20
CA THR A 12 9.56 18.04 5.17
C THR A 12 8.16 17.48 4.98
N TYR A 13 8.01 16.56 4.02
CA TYR A 13 6.71 16.00 3.65
C TYR A 13 6.65 14.50 3.90
N ASN A 14 5.58 14.05 4.55
CA ASN A 14 5.23 12.63 4.60
C ASN A 14 4.66 12.18 3.25
N VAL A 15 5.33 11.22 2.62
CA VAL A 15 4.82 10.53 1.43
C VAL A 15 4.21 9.20 1.87
N CYS A 16 2.88 9.16 1.93
CA CYS A 16 2.13 7.97 2.35
C CYS A 16 0.76 7.90 1.69
N SER A 17 0.10 6.74 1.76
CA SER A 17 -1.27 6.54 1.26
C SER A 17 -2.35 7.20 2.12
N GLY A 18 -2.03 7.60 3.36
CA GLY A 18 -3.04 8.03 4.34
C GLY A 18 -3.98 6.91 4.77
N ARG A 19 -3.64 5.63 4.49
CA ARG A 19 -4.40 4.44 4.87
C ARG A 19 -3.48 3.42 5.52
N ALA A 20 -3.95 2.79 6.58
CA ALA A 20 -3.27 1.69 7.24
C ALA A 20 -4.01 0.39 6.94
N TYR A 21 -3.27 -0.69 6.74
CA TYR A 21 -3.79 -2.03 6.54
C TYR A 21 -3.17 -2.96 7.57
N SER A 22 -3.96 -3.79 8.24
CA SER A 22 -3.40 -4.88 9.04
C SER A 22 -2.80 -5.95 8.12
N LEU A 23 -1.84 -6.72 8.63
CA LEU A 23 -1.31 -7.88 7.89
C LEU A 23 -2.43 -8.85 7.50
N ARG A 24 -3.42 -9.04 8.38
CA ARG A 24 -4.61 -9.86 8.10
C ARG A 24 -5.43 -9.33 6.91
N ASN A 25 -5.62 -8.02 6.78
CA ASN A 25 -6.32 -7.45 5.62
C ASN A 25 -5.54 -7.70 4.33
N ILE A 26 -4.21 -7.59 4.38
CA ILE A 26 -3.34 -7.86 3.21
C ILE A 26 -3.44 -9.33 2.79
N LEU A 27 -3.35 -10.25 3.75
CA LEU A 27 -3.48 -11.69 3.50
C LEU A 27 -4.85 -12.03 2.87
N GLN A 28 -5.93 -11.48 3.44
CA GLN A 28 -7.28 -11.67 2.87
C GLN A 28 -7.36 -11.13 1.44
N MET A 29 -6.81 -9.95 1.16
CA MET A 29 -6.77 -9.41 -0.22
C MET A 29 -6.01 -10.34 -1.16
N VAL A 30 -4.92 -10.96 -0.71
CA VAL A 30 -4.16 -11.93 -1.52
C VAL A 30 -4.96 -13.21 -1.76
N GLU A 31 -5.62 -13.76 -0.74
CA GLU A 31 -6.48 -14.94 -0.87
C GLU A 31 -7.62 -14.69 -1.89
N GLU A 32 -8.27 -13.54 -1.80
CA GLU A 32 -9.30 -13.12 -2.76
C GLU A 32 -8.77 -12.90 -4.17
N ILE A 33 -7.53 -12.42 -4.33
CA ILE A 33 -6.88 -12.23 -5.63
C ILE A 33 -6.49 -13.58 -6.25
N ARG A 34 -6.06 -14.55 -5.43
CA ARG A 34 -5.59 -15.87 -5.88
C ARG A 34 -6.70 -16.92 -5.95
N GLU A 35 -7.89 -16.62 -5.46
CA GLU A 35 -8.99 -17.56 -5.29
C GLU A 35 -8.57 -18.82 -4.51
N HIS A 36 -7.68 -18.64 -3.53
CA HIS A 36 -7.07 -19.73 -2.77
C HIS A 36 -6.89 -19.32 -1.31
N LEU A 37 -7.29 -20.21 -0.39
CA LEU A 37 -7.14 -20.01 1.04
C LEU A 37 -5.74 -20.39 1.49
N MET A 38 -5.14 -19.56 2.35
CA MET A 38 -3.80 -19.79 2.88
C MET A 38 -3.85 -20.23 4.34
N GLU A 39 -3.06 -21.24 4.67
CA GLU A 39 -2.80 -21.54 6.08
C GLU A 39 -1.77 -20.55 6.64
N VAL A 40 -2.22 -19.68 7.55
CA VAL A 40 -1.35 -18.66 8.16
C VAL A 40 -0.84 -19.16 9.51
N ARG A 41 0.47 -19.31 9.65
CA ARG A 41 1.14 -19.67 10.91
C ARG A 41 2.08 -18.56 11.38
N ILE A 42 2.10 -18.30 12.68
CA ILE A 42 3.02 -17.33 13.29
C ILE A 42 4.39 -17.99 13.45
N ASN A 43 5.42 -17.38 12.86
CA ASN A 43 6.81 -17.73 13.16
C ASN A 43 7.34 -16.75 14.22
N PRO A 44 7.67 -17.20 15.44
CA PRO A 44 8.19 -16.34 16.51
C PRO A 44 9.42 -15.52 16.09
N SER A 45 10.23 -16.02 15.14
CA SER A 45 11.40 -15.30 14.62
C SER A 45 11.05 -14.01 13.87
N PHE A 46 9.81 -13.84 13.41
CA PHE A 46 9.33 -12.62 12.76
C PHE A 46 8.60 -11.66 13.71
N VAL A 47 8.36 -12.07 14.97
CA VAL A 47 7.67 -11.23 15.96
C VAL A 47 8.68 -10.33 16.64
N ARG A 48 8.45 -9.01 16.61
CA ARG A 48 9.28 -8.03 17.31
C ARG A 48 8.58 -7.63 18.61
N ALA A 49 9.27 -7.79 19.75
CA ALA A 49 8.69 -7.59 21.07
C ALA A 49 8.15 -6.16 21.34
N ASN A 50 8.63 -5.15 20.60
CA ASN A 50 8.25 -3.75 20.78
C ASN A 50 7.69 -3.12 19.49
N GLU A 51 7.00 -3.91 18.67
CA GLU A 51 6.40 -3.43 17.42
C GLU A 51 5.17 -2.55 17.69
N MET A 52 5.06 -1.42 16.99
CA MET A 52 3.88 -0.57 17.07
C MET A 52 2.69 -1.25 16.36
N PRO A 53 1.55 -1.47 17.04
CA PRO A 53 0.43 -2.22 16.47
C PRO A 53 -0.26 -1.49 15.31
N ARG A 54 -0.04 -0.19 15.18
CA ARG A 54 -0.59 0.64 14.10
C ARG A 54 0.34 1.79 13.78
N LEU A 55 0.73 1.88 12.52
CA LEU A 55 1.45 3.03 11.96
C LEU A 55 0.63 3.60 10.81
N LEU A 56 0.30 4.89 10.89
CA LEU A 56 -0.46 5.61 9.86
C LEU A 56 0.21 6.97 9.61
N GLY A 57 0.73 7.15 8.40
CA GLY A 57 1.21 8.45 7.96
C GLY A 57 0.07 9.39 7.59
N SER A 58 0.26 10.69 7.82
CA SER A 58 -0.60 11.76 7.30
C SER A 58 0.13 12.48 6.17
N ASN A 59 -0.45 12.45 4.96
CA ASN A 59 0.05 13.16 3.78
C ASN A 59 -0.63 14.54 3.59
N ALA A 60 -1.26 15.08 4.64
CA ALA A 60 -2.08 16.29 4.54
C ALA A 60 -1.29 17.50 4.03
N LEU A 61 -0.05 17.69 4.51
CA LEU A 61 0.82 18.79 4.06
C LEU A 61 1.20 18.66 2.58
N LEU A 62 1.58 17.44 2.17
CA LEU A 62 1.90 17.15 0.76
C LEU A 62 0.68 17.40 -0.14
N ARG A 63 -0.49 16.91 0.27
CA ARG A 63 -1.76 17.11 -0.45
C ARG A 63 -2.12 18.58 -0.57
N LYS A 64 -1.93 19.36 0.50
CA LYS A 64 -2.23 20.79 0.54
C LYS A 64 -1.39 21.55 -0.49
N HIS A 65 -0.11 21.23 -0.61
CA HIS A 65 0.82 21.95 -1.48
C HIS A 65 0.73 21.46 -2.93
N THR A 66 0.62 20.15 -3.16
CA THR A 66 0.75 19.57 -4.52
C THR A 66 -0.57 19.16 -5.15
N GLY A 67 -1.64 19.04 -4.38
CA GLY A 67 -2.87 18.35 -4.80
C GLY A 67 -2.70 16.84 -5.02
N LEU A 68 -1.50 16.27 -4.86
CA LEU A 68 -1.23 14.86 -5.11
C LEU A 68 -2.01 13.98 -4.14
N VAL A 69 -2.83 13.09 -4.68
CA VAL A 69 -3.52 12.05 -3.92
C VAL A 69 -3.07 10.67 -4.40
N PRO A 70 -2.99 9.67 -3.49
CA PRO A 70 -2.66 8.29 -3.88
C PRO A 70 -3.67 7.76 -4.91
N GLN A 71 -3.19 7.41 -6.09
CA GLN A 71 -4.05 6.98 -7.21
C GLN A 71 -4.23 5.47 -7.30
N ILE A 72 -3.28 4.68 -6.78
CA ILE A 72 -3.26 3.23 -6.95
C ILE A 72 -3.74 2.56 -5.65
N PRO A 73 -4.90 1.86 -5.67
CA PRO A 73 -5.33 1.03 -4.56
C PRO A 73 -4.31 -0.06 -4.23
N LEU A 74 -4.16 -0.40 -2.94
CA LEU A 74 -3.25 -1.47 -2.52
C LEU A 74 -3.58 -2.82 -3.20
N ARG A 75 -4.88 -3.10 -3.42
CA ARG A 75 -5.33 -4.31 -4.13
C ARG A 75 -4.76 -4.41 -5.54
N ASP A 76 -4.71 -3.30 -6.28
CA ASP A 76 -4.18 -3.29 -7.65
C ASP A 76 -2.66 -3.42 -7.66
N THR A 77 -1.99 -2.85 -6.65
CA THR A 77 -0.56 -3.07 -6.44
C THR A 77 -0.25 -4.55 -6.17
N LEU A 78 -1.04 -5.20 -5.32
CA LEU A 78 -0.90 -6.64 -5.04
C LEU A 78 -1.15 -7.50 -6.28
N ARG A 79 -2.17 -7.19 -7.08
CA ARG A 79 -2.43 -7.89 -8.36
C ARG A 79 -1.24 -7.80 -9.31
N TRP A 80 -0.69 -6.59 -9.47
CA TRP A 80 0.50 -6.36 -10.30
C TRP A 80 1.71 -7.15 -9.80
N MET A 81 2.01 -7.10 -8.50
CA MET A 81 3.13 -7.84 -7.90
C MET A 81 2.98 -9.36 -8.03
N LEU A 82 1.75 -9.86 -7.95
CA LEU A 82 1.43 -11.29 -8.10
C LEU A 82 1.31 -11.72 -9.57
N GLN A 83 1.56 -10.81 -10.52
CA GLN A 83 1.46 -11.03 -11.96
C GLN A 83 0.08 -11.54 -12.41
N ILE A 84 -0.97 -11.16 -11.68
CA ILE A 84 -2.34 -11.50 -12.04
C ILE A 84 -2.88 -10.35 -12.87
N ASN A 85 -2.60 -10.43 -14.17
CA ASN A 85 -3.26 -9.61 -15.17
C ASN A 85 -4.50 -10.37 -15.64
N ALA A 86 -5.59 -9.67 -15.93
CA ALA A 86 -6.72 -10.30 -16.60
C ALA A 86 -6.18 -10.94 -17.88
N THR A 87 -6.28 -12.27 -17.98
CA THR A 87 -5.84 -13.02 -19.16
C THR A 87 -6.49 -12.37 -20.37
N SER A 88 -5.68 -11.77 -21.24
CA SER A 88 -6.14 -11.33 -22.55
C SER A 88 -6.68 -12.57 -23.25
N GLY A 89 -8.00 -12.66 -23.38
CA GLY A 89 -8.63 -13.53 -24.36
C GLY A 89 -8.17 -13.08 -25.74
N VAL A 90 -7.10 -13.71 -26.24
CA VAL A 90 -6.85 -13.76 -27.67
C VAL A 90 -7.87 -14.77 -28.20
N ASN A 91 -8.98 -14.24 -28.69
CA ASN A 91 -9.97 -14.96 -29.46
C ASN A 91 -9.29 -15.49 -30.73
N ASN A 92 -9.43 -16.79 -30.96
CA ASN A 92 -9.23 -17.44 -32.27
C ASN A 92 -10.40 -17.09 -33.18
#